data_AF-A0A7C6G949-F1
#
_entry.id   AF-A0A7C6G949-F1
#
_cell.length_a   1.000
_cell.length_b   1.000
_cell.length_c   1.000
_cell.angle_alpha   90.00
_cell.angle_beta   90.00
_cell.angle_gamma   90.00
#
_symmetry.space_group_name_H-M   'P 1'
#
loop_
_entity.id
_entity.type
_entity.pdbx_description
1 polymer ?
#
loop_
_entity_poly.entity_id
_entity_poly.type
_entity_poly.pdbx_seq_one_letter_code
_entity_poly.pdbx_strand_id
1 'polypeptide(L)'
;MNRKKILITVTTYPLPSRSYDELVCTAGVMENGDWIRIYPVPLSFLIDLKGTGRMRNVKYTWIELDLKKRLDDFRPESYSPLNYDFKDIVIGDRINTDGNWYERKQYCLRNIYTNKNKLLEDSKAPKNISLATFKPTKVLGVECKEDDRHGRQWY
;
A
#
# COMPACT_ATOMS: atom_id res chain seq x y z
N MET A 1 -0.34 13.10 17.35
CA MET A 1 0.09 11.69 17.43
C MET A 1 0.73 11.29 16.11
N ASN A 2 2.00 10.90 16.13
CA ASN A 2 2.79 10.58 14.92
C ASN A 2 2.81 9.07 14.62
N ARG A 3 2.51 8.22 15.62
CA ARG A 3 2.36 6.78 15.46
C ARG A 3 1.15 6.46 14.58
N LYS A 4 1.36 5.71 13.50
CA LYS A 4 0.29 5.26 12.59
C LYS A 4 0.34 3.75 12.44
N LYS A 5 -0.83 3.11 12.54
CA LYS A 5 -1.03 1.69 12.29
C LYS A 5 -1.63 1.48 10.90
N ILE A 6 -0.98 0.63 10.11
CA ILE A 6 -1.16 0.57 8.66
C ILE A 6 -1.19 -0.88 8.21
N LEU A 7 -2.26 -1.27 7.53
CA LEU A 7 -2.36 -2.54 6.84
C LEU A 7 -1.75 -2.36 5.45
N ILE A 8 -0.60 -2.96 5.19
CA ILE A 8 0.07 -2.84 3.90
C ILE A 8 -0.79 -3.50 2.81
N THR A 9 -1.19 -2.77 1.78
CA THR A 9 -1.98 -3.32 0.66
C THR A 9 -1.28 -3.17 -0.69
N VAL A 10 -0.38 -2.20 -0.80
CA VAL A 10 0.37 -1.87 -2.01
C VAL A 10 1.85 -1.86 -1.68
N THR A 11 2.60 -2.69 -2.40
CA THR A 11 4.06 -2.75 -2.32
C THR A 11 4.63 -2.70 -3.72
N THR A 12 5.81 -2.11 -3.86
CA THR A 12 6.57 -2.23 -5.10
C THR A 12 6.88 -3.70 -5.42
N TYR A 13 6.98 -3.99 -6.71
CA TYR A 13 7.56 -5.24 -7.19
C TYR A 13 9.08 -5.06 -7.25
N PRO A 14 9.89 -5.88 -6.55
CA PRO A 14 11.34 -5.79 -6.68
C PRO A 14 11.72 -6.18 -8.11
N LEU A 15 12.42 -5.29 -8.81
CA LEU A 15 12.99 -5.64 -10.11
C LEU A 15 14.25 -6.51 -9.87
N PRO A 16 14.36 -7.70 -10.48
CA PRO A 16 15.42 -8.69 -10.16
C PRO A 16 16.87 -8.19 -10.31
N SER A 17 17.09 -7.07 -10.98
CA SER A 17 18.41 -6.52 -11.31
C SER A 17 18.74 -5.19 -10.62
N ARG A 18 17.90 -4.69 -9.72
CA ARG A 18 18.11 -3.38 -9.06
C ARG A 18 18.74 -3.52 -7.68
N SER A 19 19.57 -2.55 -7.31
CA SER A 19 20.25 -2.51 -6.02
C SER A 19 19.24 -2.44 -4.86
N TYR A 20 19.60 -3.06 -3.74
CA TYR A 20 18.80 -3.05 -2.50
C TYR A 20 18.68 -1.66 -1.85
N ASP A 21 19.47 -0.70 -2.32
CA ASP A 21 19.49 0.69 -1.87
C ASP A 21 18.38 1.56 -2.51
N GLU A 22 17.52 1.00 -3.36
CA GLU A 22 16.43 1.75 -3.99
C GLU A 22 15.37 2.18 -2.96
N LEU A 23 14.98 3.46 -3.02
CA LEU A 23 13.89 4.01 -2.21
C LEU A 23 12.58 3.90 -2.97
N VAL A 24 11.58 3.29 -2.33
CA VAL A 24 10.31 2.95 -2.97
C VAL A 24 9.12 3.48 -2.19
N CYS A 25 7.99 3.56 -2.87
CA CYS A 25 6.71 3.94 -2.29
C CYS A 25 5.99 2.69 -1.77
N THR A 26 5.49 2.76 -0.52
CA THR A 26 4.64 1.73 0.08
C THR A 26 3.31 2.36 0.48
N ALA A 27 2.19 1.67 0.27
CA ALA A 27 0.90 2.19 0.69
C ALA A 27 0.02 1.12 1.34
N GLY A 28 -0.92 1.60 2.14
CA GLY A 28 -1.81 0.78 2.93
C GLY A 28 -3.05 1.54 3.35
N VAL A 29 -3.85 0.88 4.20
CA VAL A 29 -5.02 1.47 4.83
C VAL A 29 -4.84 1.51 6.34
N MET A 30 -5.27 2.58 6.98
CA MET A 30 -5.32 2.69 8.43
C MET A 30 -6.57 1.97 8.99
N GLU A 31 -6.66 1.81 10.31
CA GLU A 31 -7.79 1.11 10.97
C GLU A 31 -9.16 1.75 10.67
N ASN A 32 -9.17 3.06 10.41
CA ASN A 32 -10.36 3.81 10.02
C ASN A 32 -10.70 3.72 8.52
N GLY A 33 -9.90 3.01 7.72
CA GLY A 33 -10.10 2.85 6.28
C GLY A 33 -9.44 3.92 5.41
N ASP A 34 -8.81 4.92 6.00
CA ASP A 34 -8.12 5.96 5.24
C ASP A 34 -6.85 5.41 4.59
N TRP A 35 -6.60 5.85 3.35
CA TRP A 35 -5.38 5.51 2.64
C TRP A 35 -4.20 6.28 3.20
N ILE A 36 -3.05 5.61 3.22
CA ILE A 36 -1.77 6.21 3.58
C ILE A 36 -0.69 5.72 2.64
N ARG A 37 0.18 6.64 2.23
CA ARG A 37 1.38 6.41 1.44
C ARG A 37 2.59 6.79 2.28
N ILE A 38 3.56 5.90 2.33
CA ILE A 38 4.84 6.09 3.01
C ILE A 38 5.93 6.17 1.95
N TYR A 39 6.64 7.29 1.93
CA TYR A 39 7.81 7.47 1.07
C TYR A 39 8.83 8.42 1.73
N PRO A 40 10.13 8.11 1.65
CA PRO A 40 10.72 6.88 1.09
C PRO A 40 10.73 5.69 2.06
N VAL A 41 10.67 4.47 1.50
CA VAL A 41 10.91 3.21 2.20
C VAL A 41 12.00 2.43 1.46
N PRO A 42 13.08 1.96 2.10
CA PRO A 42 14.11 1.15 1.44
C PRO A 42 13.53 -0.15 0.87
N LEU A 43 13.99 -0.55 -0.32
CA LEU A 43 13.55 -1.81 -0.93
C LEU A 43 14.00 -3.02 -0.10
N SER A 44 15.23 -2.99 0.43
CA SER A 44 15.76 -4.00 1.36
C SER A 44 14.79 -4.28 2.51
N PHE A 45 14.26 -3.23 3.13
CA PHE A 45 13.29 -3.34 4.21
C PHE A 45 12.04 -4.14 3.82
N LEU A 46 11.47 -3.88 2.63
CA LEU A 46 10.32 -4.65 2.14
C LEU A 46 10.66 -6.10 1.79
N ILE A 47 11.92 -6.38 1.46
CA ILE A 47 12.42 -7.74 1.16
C ILE A 47 12.68 -8.50 2.46
N ASP A 48 13.29 -7.86 3.45
CA ASP A 48 13.55 -8.43 4.78
C ASP A 48 12.24 -8.81 5.47
N LEU A 49 11.22 -7.94 5.37
CA LEU A 49 9.87 -8.24 5.83
C LEU A 49 9.23 -9.46 5.11
N LYS A 50 9.70 -9.86 3.91
CA LYS A 50 9.25 -11.08 3.20
C LYS A 50 10.02 -12.34 3.63
N GLY A 51 11.23 -12.17 4.17
CA GLY A 51 12.01 -13.16 4.93
C GLY A 51 12.62 -14.37 4.18
N THR A 52 13.70 -14.89 4.79
CA THR A 52 14.46 -16.14 4.56
C THR A 52 13.97 -17.33 5.41
N GLY A 53 12.74 -17.29 5.95
CA GLY A 53 12.26 -18.35 6.84
C GLY A 53 10.74 -18.50 6.90
N ARG A 54 10.01 -17.52 7.45
CA ARG A 54 8.54 -17.54 7.54
C ARG A 54 7.95 -16.11 7.61
N MET A 55 7.78 -15.47 6.46
CA MET A 55 6.62 -14.60 6.18
C MET A 55 6.55 -14.27 4.67
N ARG A 56 6.25 -15.29 3.86
CA ARG A 56 6.03 -15.12 2.41
C ARG A 56 4.86 -14.16 2.20
N ASN A 57 5.17 -12.95 1.72
CA ASN A 57 4.27 -11.85 1.35
C ASN A 57 3.86 -10.87 2.47
N VAL A 58 4.42 -9.67 2.45
CA VAL A 58 4.13 -8.52 3.33
C VAL A 58 2.76 -7.88 3.12
N LYS A 59 2.07 -8.20 2.02
CA LYS A 59 0.72 -7.69 1.80
C LYS A 59 -0.23 -8.27 2.84
N TYR A 60 -1.06 -7.37 3.36
CA TYR A 60 -2.03 -7.57 4.41
C TYR A 60 -1.42 -7.89 5.78
N THR A 61 -0.20 -7.40 6.02
CA THR A 61 0.43 -7.38 7.35
C THR A 61 0.26 -6.00 7.98
N TRP A 62 -0.14 -5.95 9.24
CA TRP A 62 -0.15 -4.72 10.02
C TRP A 62 1.27 -4.27 10.33
N ILE A 63 1.54 -2.98 10.20
CA ILE A 63 2.73 -2.34 10.73
C ILE A 63 2.32 -1.12 11.55
N GLU A 64 3.15 -0.77 12.53
CA GLU A 64 3.07 0.50 13.22
C GLU A 64 4.40 1.23 13.12
N LEU A 65 4.36 2.51 12.77
CA LEU A 65 5.54 3.34 12.55
C LEU A 65 5.24 4.79 12.89
N ASP A 66 6.23 5.52 13.39
CA ASP A 66 6.12 6.97 13.53
C ASP A 66 6.28 7.65 12.17
N LEU A 67 5.25 8.39 11.78
CA LEU A 67 5.16 9.05 10.49
C LEU A 67 4.90 10.55 10.65
N LYS A 68 5.49 11.32 9.74
CA LYS A 68 5.19 12.75 9.57
C LYS A 68 4.50 12.99 8.23
N LYS A 69 3.51 13.89 8.25
CA LYS A 69 2.83 14.33 7.03
C LYS A 69 3.83 15.07 6.13
N ARG A 70 3.83 14.74 4.83
CA ARG A 70 4.62 15.49 3.85
C ARG A 70 3.92 16.79 3.49
N LEU A 71 4.68 17.87 3.46
CA LEU A 71 4.22 19.21 3.04
C LEU A 71 4.66 19.56 1.62
N ASP A 72 5.65 18.82 1.11
CA ASP A 72 6.23 18.96 -0.23
C ASP A 72 5.57 18.01 -1.26
N ASP A 73 4.63 17.18 -0.84
CA ASP A 73 3.78 16.35 -1.69
C ASP A 73 2.34 16.83 -1.54
N PHE A 74 1.71 17.18 -2.68
CA PHE A 74 0.36 17.71 -2.74
C PHE A 74 -0.73 16.71 -2.33
N ARG A 75 -0.38 15.42 -2.22
CA ARG A 75 -1.33 14.35 -1.95
C ARG A 75 -1.66 14.26 -0.45
N PRO A 76 -2.96 14.23 -0.08
CA PRO A 76 -3.39 14.23 1.31
C PRO A 76 -3.00 12.95 2.06
N GLU A 77 -2.68 11.87 1.38
CA GLU A 77 -2.24 10.59 1.95
C GLU A 77 -0.72 10.41 2.01
N SER A 78 0.09 11.38 1.56
CA SER A 78 1.57 11.25 1.58
C SER A 78 2.20 11.55 2.94
N TYR A 79 2.97 10.59 3.45
CA TYR A 79 3.73 10.65 4.71
C TYR A 79 5.17 10.14 4.50
N SER A 80 6.07 10.54 5.40
CA SER A 80 7.43 10.04 5.49
C SER A 80 7.68 9.43 6.87
N PRO A 81 8.56 8.43 6.98
CA PRO A 81 9.09 8.00 8.28
C PRO A 81 9.62 9.18 9.08
N LEU A 82 9.37 9.18 10.38
CA LEU A 82 10.01 10.13 11.28
C LEU A 82 11.50 9.79 11.44
N ASN A 83 11.79 8.49 11.58
CA ASN A 83 13.14 7.92 11.65
C ASN A 83 13.38 7.00 10.45
N TYR A 84 14.48 7.22 9.72
CA TYR A 84 14.79 6.49 8.47
C TYR A 84 15.58 5.20 8.70
N ASP A 85 15.95 4.87 9.93
CA ASP A 85 16.53 3.58 10.29
C ASP A 85 15.46 2.51 10.60
N PHE A 86 14.18 2.90 10.60
CA PHE A 86 13.01 2.05 10.82
C PHE A 86 13.05 1.23 12.12
N LYS A 87 13.87 1.61 13.11
CA LYS A 87 14.00 0.86 14.37
C LYS A 87 12.74 0.85 15.21
N ASP A 88 11.85 1.82 15.00
CA ASP A 88 10.58 1.94 15.71
C ASP A 88 9.45 1.12 15.08
N ILE A 89 9.67 0.43 13.95
CA ILE A 89 8.63 -0.40 13.34
C ILE A 89 8.21 -1.53 14.30
N VAL A 90 6.90 -1.70 14.44
CA VAL A 90 6.31 -2.91 15.01
C VAL A 90 5.55 -3.64 13.92
N ILE A 91 5.87 -4.92 13.72
CA ILE A 91 5.18 -5.80 12.78
C ILE A 91 4.07 -6.52 13.57
N GLY A 92 2.83 -6.30 13.16
CA GLY A 92 1.66 -6.96 13.73
C GLY A 92 1.21 -8.16 12.91
N ASP A 93 -0.04 -8.56 13.14
CA ASP A 93 -0.61 -9.74 12.50
C ASP A 93 -0.79 -9.57 10.99
N ARG A 94 -0.70 -10.70 10.29
CA ARG A 94 -1.12 -10.79 8.90
C ARG A 94 -2.55 -11.29 8.81
N ILE A 95 -3.38 -10.51 8.12
CA ILE A 95 -4.74 -10.90 7.81
C ILE A 95 -4.73 -11.92 6.67
N ASN A 96 -5.22 -13.13 6.95
CA ASN A 96 -5.31 -14.20 5.98
C ASN A 96 -6.49 -13.99 4.98
N THR A 97 -6.87 -15.03 4.25
CA THR A 97 -7.92 -14.95 3.22
C THR A 97 -9.21 -15.65 3.65
N ASP A 98 -9.31 -16.06 4.91
CA ASP A 98 -10.40 -16.88 5.42
C ASP A 98 -11.74 -16.13 5.37
N GLY A 99 -12.83 -16.88 5.30
CA GLY A 99 -14.17 -16.31 5.23
C GLY A 99 -14.37 -15.40 4.02
N ASN A 100 -13.79 -15.72 2.85
CA ASN A 100 -13.86 -14.88 1.66
C ASN A 100 -13.29 -13.47 1.94
N TRP A 101 -12.07 -13.41 2.51
CA TRP A 101 -11.37 -12.18 2.89
C TRP A 101 -12.18 -11.28 3.84
N TYR A 102 -12.99 -11.86 4.74
CA TYR A 102 -13.93 -11.11 5.59
C TYR A 102 -13.26 -9.98 6.36
N GLU A 103 -12.15 -10.29 7.05
CA GLU A 103 -11.43 -9.32 7.87
C GLU A 103 -10.76 -8.23 7.02
N ARG A 104 -10.13 -8.59 5.89
CA ARG A 104 -9.53 -7.60 4.97
C ARG A 104 -10.58 -6.60 4.47
N LYS A 105 -11.79 -7.08 4.19
CA LYS A 105 -12.90 -6.23 3.73
C LYS A 105 -13.32 -5.21 4.80
N GLN A 106 -13.23 -5.54 6.09
CA GLN A 106 -13.56 -4.59 7.16
C GLN A 106 -12.70 -3.32 7.11
N TYR A 107 -11.45 -3.43 6.66
CA TYR A 107 -10.54 -2.29 6.55
C TYR A 107 -10.52 -1.71 5.13
N CYS A 108 -10.33 -2.56 4.11
CA CYS A 108 -10.16 -2.10 2.72
C CYS A 108 -11.45 -1.54 2.11
N LEU A 109 -12.62 -1.98 2.58
CA LEU A 109 -13.91 -1.56 2.02
C LEU A 109 -14.65 -0.53 2.89
N ARG A 110 -13.97 0.01 3.92
CA ARG A 110 -14.59 0.95 4.87
C ARG A 110 -14.89 2.30 4.21
N ASN A 111 -13.94 2.83 3.44
CA ASN A 111 -14.08 4.09 2.70
C ASN A 111 -14.05 3.78 1.19
N ILE A 112 -15.23 3.73 0.57
CA ILE A 112 -15.39 3.34 -0.85
C ILE A 112 -15.98 4.47 -1.67
N TYR A 113 -15.36 4.71 -2.83
CA TYR A 113 -15.99 5.42 -3.94
C TYR A 113 -16.87 4.47 -4.76
N THR A 114 -18.14 4.84 -4.93
CA THR A 114 -19.08 4.16 -5.83
C THR A 114 -19.39 4.98 -7.09
N ASN A 115 -18.98 6.25 -7.11
CA ASN A 115 -19.20 7.16 -8.23
C ASN A 115 -17.85 7.60 -8.82
N LYS A 116 -17.60 7.21 -10.07
CA LYS A 116 -16.35 7.52 -10.80
C LYS A 116 -16.17 9.02 -11.00
N ASN A 117 -17.23 9.77 -11.32
CA ASN A 117 -17.13 11.22 -11.53
C ASN A 117 -16.74 11.91 -10.23
N LYS A 118 -17.27 11.46 -9.08
CA LYS A 118 -16.87 12.00 -7.78
C LYS A 118 -15.42 11.70 -7.44
N LEU A 119 -14.94 10.48 -7.74
CA LEU A 119 -13.53 10.13 -7.58
C LEU A 119 -12.63 11.02 -8.45
N LEU A 120 -12.99 11.24 -9.72
CA LEU A 120 -12.23 12.08 -10.65
C LEU A 120 -12.24 13.58 -10.28
N GLU A 121 -13.32 14.05 -9.65
CA GLU A 121 -13.39 15.40 -9.09
C GLU A 121 -12.45 15.52 -7.88
N ASP A 122 -12.54 14.58 -6.95
CA ASP A 122 -11.73 14.57 -5.72
C ASP A 122 -10.24 14.28 -5.98
N SER A 123 -9.89 13.69 -7.13
CA SER A 123 -8.48 13.52 -7.53
C SER A 123 -7.83 14.81 -8.02
N LYS A 124 -8.60 15.87 -8.25
CA LYS A 124 -8.08 17.18 -8.69
C LYS A 124 -7.88 18.11 -7.49
N ALA A 125 -7.18 19.23 -7.73
CA ALA A 125 -7.05 20.29 -6.74
C ALA A 125 -8.44 20.81 -6.33
N PRO A 126 -8.66 21.13 -5.04
CA PRO A 126 -7.66 21.17 -3.96
C PRO A 126 -7.45 19.83 -3.22
N LYS A 127 -8.29 18.81 -3.44
CA LYS A 127 -8.25 17.56 -2.67
C LYS A 127 -7.08 16.66 -3.05
N ASN A 128 -6.81 16.54 -4.35
CA ASN A 128 -5.70 15.77 -4.92
C ASN A 128 -5.57 14.32 -4.41
N ILE A 129 -6.68 13.64 -4.15
CA ILE A 129 -6.67 12.24 -3.71
C ILE A 129 -6.04 11.37 -4.80
N SER A 130 -5.02 10.60 -4.46
CA SER A 130 -4.32 9.73 -5.43
C SER A 130 -4.45 8.23 -5.14
N LEU A 131 -4.94 7.86 -3.96
CA LEU A 131 -5.26 6.50 -3.55
C LEU A 131 -6.71 6.44 -3.09
N ALA A 132 -7.44 5.44 -3.58
CA ALA A 132 -8.82 5.22 -3.23
C ALA A 132 -9.20 3.75 -3.39
N THR A 133 -10.19 3.31 -2.63
CA THR A 133 -10.92 2.09 -2.94
C THR A 133 -12.15 2.45 -3.77
N PHE A 134 -12.30 1.79 -4.91
CA PHE A 134 -13.40 2.02 -5.83
C PHE A 134 -14.19 0.73 -6.05
N LYS A 135 -15.51 0.82 -5.92
CA LYS A 135 -16.43 -0.29 -6.22
C LYS A 135 -17.07 -0.04 -7.59
N PRO A 136 -16.73 -0.83 -8.62
CA PRO A 136 -17.41 -0.72 -9.92
C PRO A 136 -18.86 -1.22 -9.82
N THR A 137 -19.72 -0.71 -10.71
CA THR A 137 -21.12 -1.17 -10.80
C THR A 137 -21.22 -2.64 -11.20
N LYS A 138 -20.35 -3.08 -12.11
CA LYS A 138 -20.31 -4.46 -12.60
C LYS A 138 -18.88 -4.83 -12.96
N VAL A 139 -18.49 -6.06 -12.64
CA VAL A 139 -17.29 -6.70 -13.19
C VAL A 139 -17.73 -7.52 -14.40
N LEU A 140 -17.21 -7.19 -15.59
CA LEU A 140 -17.63 -7.83 -16.84
C LEU A 140 -17.00 -9.21 -17.04
N GLY A 141 -15.80 -9.43 -16.50
CA GLY A 141 -15.06 -10.67 -16.59
C GLY A 141 -13.62 -10.47 -16.11
N VAL A 142 -12.87 -11.57 -16.05
CA VAL A 142 -11.43 -11.58 -15.79
C VAL A 142 -10.78 -12.36 -16.92
N GLU A 143 -9.83 -11.75 -17.62
CA GLU A 143 -9.04 -12.40 -18.65
C GLU A 143 -7.68 -12.77 -18.06
N CYS A 144 -7.37 -14.06 -17.99
CA CYS A 144 -6.09 -14.57 -17.53
C CYS A 144 -5.29 -15.04 -18.75
N LYS A 145 -4.09 -14.48 -18.94
CA LYS A 145 -3.13 -14.95 -19.94
C LYS A 145 -1.93 -15.50 -19.21
N GLU A 146 -1.36 -16.58 -19.73
CA GLU A 146 -0.02 -17.00 -19.32
C GLU A 146 0.97 -15.89 -19.66
N ASP A 147 1.84 -15.58 -18.70
CA ASP A 147 2.91 -14.58 -18.87
C ASP A 147 4.23 -15.32 -18.75
N ASP A 148 5.05 -15.22 -19.79
CA ASP A 148 6.39 -15.75 -19.79
C ASP A 148 7.18 -14.94 -18.76
N ARG A 149 7.81 -15.60 -17.78
CA ARG A 149 8.53 -14.94 -16.66
C ARG A 149 9.65 -13.98 -17.09
N HIS A 150 9.91 -13.82 -18.39
CA HIS A 150 10.85 -12.87 -18.96
C HIS A 150 10.17 -11.54 -19.34
N GLY A 151 9.98 -10.73 -18.30
CA GLY A 151 9.93 -9.27 -18.32
C GLY A 151 9.39 -8.57 -19.57
N ARG A 152 8.11 -8.21 -19.54
CA ARG A 152 7.65 -7.02 -20.28
C ARG A 152 8.41 -5.80 -19.77
N GLN A 153 9.40 -5.35 -20.54
CA GLN A 153 9.85 -3.96 -20.50
C GLN A 153 8.67 -3.11 -20.95
N TRP A 154 8.02 -2.44 -20.00
CA TRP A 154 7.02 -1.44 -20.31
C TRP A 154 7.78 -0.23 -20.90
N TYR A 155 7.72 -0.09 -22.23
CA TYR A 155 8.23 1.07 -22.98
C TYR A 155 7.44 2.34 -22.63
#